data_AF-A0A947MWD0-F1
#
_entry.id   AF-A0A947MWD0-F1
#
_cell.length_a   1.000
_cell.length_b   1.000
_cell.length_c   1.000
_cell.angle_alpha   90.00
_cell.angle_beta   90.00
_cell.angle_gamma   90.00
#
_symmetry.space_group_name_H-M   'P 1'
#
loop_
_entity.id
_entity.type
_entity.pdbx_description
1 polymer ?
#
loop_
_entity_poly.entity_id
_entity_poly.type
_entity_poly.pdbx_seq_one_letter_code
_entity_poly.pdbx_strand_id
1 'polypeptide(L)'
;EVPQEPGVCLDVGFIADDTGKFQEIFGIGLRFPELPDASFSISTNKDAQQGESFEARRSEARRAALMVPELATAFAKIKTLREGKHRVQQGNGSEALFSRPLDGAPGHWHEFQFEYAGKRFDHRNPSWDAALFTGVAHDQAGSVPSGLSDDEAVALWDRLMASVRLRVVK
;
A
#
# COMPACT_ATOMS: atom_id res chain seq x y z
N GLU A 1 6.51 -9.43 20.88
CA GLU A 1 7.70 -10.29 20.73
C GLU A 1 7.93 -10.58 19.25
N VAL A 2 9.17 -10.70 18.77
CA VAL A 2 9.46 -11.06 17.37
C VAL A 2 10.16 -12.43 17.37
N PRO A 3 9.46 -13.53 16.98
CA PRO A 3 10.03 -14.86 17.06
C PRO A 3 11.24 -15.03 16.13
N GLN A 4 12.20 -15.88 16.49
CA GLN A 4 13.43 -16.12 15.72
C GLN A 4 13.35 -17.36 14.82
N GLU A 5 12.26 -18.11 14.87
CA GLU A 5 12.02 -19.32 14.08
C GLU A 5 11.22 -19.02 12.80
N PRO A 6 11.40 -19.80 11.71
CA PRO A 6 10.59 -19.69 10.49
C PRO A 6 9.10 -19.89 10.78
N GLY A 7 8.25 -19.08 10.14
CA GLY A 7 6.80 -19.18 10.29
C GLY A 7 6.11 -17.84 10.22
N VAL A 8 4.84 -17.81 10.65
CA VAL A 8 3.98 -16.62 10.59
C VAL A 8 3.51 -16.16 11.96
N CYS A 9 3.56 -14.84 12.18
CA CYS A 9 3.08 -14.18 13.38
C CYS A 9 1.59 -13.87 13.28
N LEU A 10 0.87 -14.08 14.39
CA LEU A 10 -0.54 -13.73 14.58
C LEU A 10 -0.66 -12.83 15.81
N ASP A 11 -1.79 -12.13 15.96
CA ASP A 11 -2.02 -11.20 17.08
C ASP A 11 -1.76 -11.81 18.47
N VAL A 12 -2.07 -13.10 18.62
CA VAL A 12 -1.99 -13.82 19.91
C VAL A 12 -1.01 -15.01 19.87
N GLY A 13 -0.18 -15.13 18.84
CA GLY A 13 0.71 -16.29 18.74
C GLY A 13 1.57 -16.37 17.49
N PHE A 14 2.12 -17.56 17.29
CA PHE A 14 3.07 -17.85 16.22
C PHE A 14 2.85 -19.26 15.69
N ILE A 15 2.77 -19.40 14.37
CA ILE A 15 2.74 -20.69 13.70
C ILE A 15 4.13 -20.94 13.12
N ALA A 16 4.89 -21.85 13.73
CA ALA A 16 6.18 -22.29 13.22
C ALA A 16 5.97 -23.14 11.95
N ASP A 17 6.52 -22.68 10.82
CA ASP A 17 6.54 -23.40 9.55
C ASP A 17 7.67 -22.86 8.65
N ASP A 18 8.40 -23.76 7.98
CA ASP A 18 9.30 -23.41 6.87
C ASP A 18 8.98 -24.23 5.61
N THR A 19 7.86 -24.96 5.63
CA THR A 19 7.54 -25.88 4.53
C THR A 19 6.92 -25.17 3.33
N GLY A 20 6.29 -24.00 3.55
CA GLY A 20 5.63 -23.22 2.49
C GLY A 20 4.40 -23.92 1.88
N LYS A 21 3.94 -25.00 2.51
CA LYS A 21 2.87 -25.88 2.02
C LYS A 21 1.47 -25.27 2.13
N PHE A 22 1.27 -24.40 3.10
CA PHE A 22 -0.04 -23.84 3.41
C PHE A 22 -0.27 -22.53 2.67
N GLN A 23 -1.52 -22.24 2.29
CA GLN A 23 -1.88 -20.92 1.80
C GLN A 23 -1.78 -19.90 2.95
N GLU A 24 -1.14 -18.77 2.68
CA GLU A 24 -0.87 -17.73 3.67
C GLU A 24 -1.32 -16.37 3.11
N ILE A 25 -2.29 -15.75 3.79
CA ILE A 25 -2.83 -14.44 3.45
C ILE A 25 -2.98 -13.64 4.74
N PHE A 26 -2.36 -12.47 4.81
CA PHE A 26 -2.35 -11.62 6.00
C PHE A 26 -2.56 -10.17 5.63
N GLY A 27 -3.31 -9.45 6.46
CA GLY A 27 -3.52 -8.02 6.33
C GLY A 27 -3.37 -7.36 7.70
N ILE A 28 -2.64 -6.25 7.75
CA ILE A 28 -2.47 -5.43 8.95
C ILE A 28 -2.79 -4.00 8.60
N GLY A 29 -3.63 -3.36 9.42
CA GLY A 29 -3.91 -1.94 9.37
C GLY A 29 -3.33 -1.24 10.59
N LEU A 30 -2.63 -0.13 10.37
CA LEU A 30 -2.05 0.74 11.37
C LEU A 30 -2.79 2.08 11.38
N ARG A 31 -3.13 2.53 12.59
CA ARG A 31 -3.58 3.90 12.87
C ARG A 31 -2.53 4.56 13.75
N PHE A 32 -2.33 5.85 13.56
CA PHE A 32 -1.31 6.62 14.27
C PHE A 32 -1.99 7.55 15.27
N PRO A 33 -1.75 7.44 16.59
CA PRO A 33 -2.37 8.33 17.57
C PRO A 33 -2.08 9.82 17.31
N GLU A 34 -0.88 10.13 16.84
CA GLU A 34 -0.44 11.50 16.53
C GLU A 34 -0.93 11.98 15.15
N LEU A 35 -1.36 11.07 14.27
CA LEU A 35 -1.88 11.35 12.93
C LEU A 35 -3.21 10.59 12.73
N PRO A 36 -4.29 11.02 13.42
CA PRO A 36 -5.54 10.26 13.51
C PRO A 36 -6.28 10.14 12.18
N ASP A 37 -6.02 11.05 11.24
CA ASP A 37 -6.55 11.05 9.88
C ASP A 37 -5.71 10.24 8.89
N ALA A 38 -4.60 9.63 9.34
CA ALA A 38 -3.75 8.75 8.53
C ALA A 38 -4.01 7.27 8.84
N SER A 39 -4.07 6.46 7.79
CA SER A 39 -4.10 4.99 7.90
C SER A 39 -3.08 4.38 6.96
N PHE A 40 -2.37 3.38 7.45
CA PHE A 40 -1.43 2.60 6.66
C PHE A 40 -1.82 1.13 6.72
N SER A 41 -1.76 0.41 5.62
CA SER A 41 -2.03 -1.03 5.61
C SER A 41 -1.00 -1.77 4.79
N ILE A 42 -0.74 -3.02 5.19
CA ILE A 42 0.02 -3.99 4.42
C ILE A 42 -0.84 -5.23 4.26
N SER A 43 -0.88 -5.78 3.06
CA SER A 43 -1.47 -7.08 2.78
C SER A 43 -0.45 -7.97 2.08
N THR A 44 -0.48 -9.26 2.37
CA THR A 44 0.42 -10.26 1.80
C THR A 44 -0.40 -11.46 1.34
N ASN A 45 0.01 -12.08 0.23
CA ASN A 45 -0.61 -13.29 -0.29
C ASN A 45 0.47 -14.16 -0.98
N LYS A 46 0.77 -15.31 -0.37
CA LYS A 46 1.84 -16.20 -0.85
C LYS A 46 1.58 -16.79 -2.23
N ASP A 47 0.35 -17.23 -2.50
CA ASP A 47 0.02 -17.93 -3.76
C ASP A 47 -0.79 -17.05 -4.71
N ALA A 48 -0.66 -15.72 -4.58
CA ALA A 48 -1.28 -14.76 -5.47
C ALA A 48 -0.97 -15.08 -6.94
N GLN A 49 -2.02 -15.11 -7.76
CA GLN A 49 -1.85 -15.17 -9.21
C GLN A 49 -1.36 -13.82 -9.71
N GLN A 50 -0.39 -13.87 -10.61
CA GLN A 50 0.11 -12.67 -11.27
C GLN A 50 -0.87 -12.29 -12.38
N GLY A 51 -1.58 -11.18 -12.18
CA GLY A 51 -2.38 -10.54 -13.22
C GLY A 51 -1.56 -9.55 -14.04
N GLU A 52 -2.26 -8.59 -14.63
CA GLU A 52 -1.60 -7.42 -15.21
C GLU A 52 -0.82 -6.65 -14.14
N SER A 53 0.33 -6.08 -14.54
CA SER A 53 1.15 -5.30 -13.61
C SER A 53 0.39 -4.11 -13.04
N PHE A 54 0.80 -3.67 -11.86
CA PHE A 54 0.26 -2.48 -11.22
C PHE A 54 0.21 -1.27 -12.16
N GLU A 55 1.30 -1.05 -12.92
CA GLU A 55 1.37 0.03 -13.90
C GLU A 55 0.40 -0.16 -15.08
N ALA A 56 0.24 -1.39 -15.57
CA ALA A 56 -0.69 -1.68 -16.65
C ALA A 56 -2.14 -1.43 -16.21
N ARG A 57 -2.54 -1.95 -15.05
CA ARG A 57 -3.87 -1.72 -14.46
C ARG A 57 -4.10 -0.24 -14.21
N ARG A 58 -3.09 0.49 -13.73
CA ARG A 58 -3.20 1.94 -13.50
C ARG A 58 -3.32 2.72 -14.81
N SER A 59 -2.55 2.35 -15.83
CA SER A 59 -2.63 2.94 -17.17
C SER A 59 -3.99 2.69 -17.81
N GLU A 60 -4.53 1.48 -17.70
CA GLU A 60 -5.88 1.17 -18.17
C GLU A 60 -6.94 1.97 -17.42
N ALA A 61 -6.90 1.99 -16.08
CA ALA A 61 -7.84 2.77 -15.27
C ALA A 61 -7.78 4.27 -15.60
N ARG A 62 -6.58 4.82 -15.85
CA ARG A 62 -6.39 6.19 -16.32
C ARG A 62 -7.05 6.40 -17.69
N ARG A 63 -6.81 5.51 -18.65
CA ARG A 63 -7.43 5.57 -19.98
C ARG A 63 -8.96 5.52 -19.89
N ALA A 64 -9.50 4.60 -19.10
CA ALA A 64 -10.94 4.47 -18.90
C ALA A 64 -11.56 5.72 -18.26
N ALA A 65 -10.91 6.30 -17.24
CA ALA A 65 -11.38 7.52 -16.59
C ALA A 65 -11.41 8.72 -17.56
N LEU A 66 -10.43 8.82 -18.47
CA LEU A 66 -10.37 9.89 -19.47
C LEU A 66 -11.48 9.80 -20.55
N MET A 67 -12.13 8.64 -20.70
CA MET A 67 -13.25 8.45 -21.64
C MET A 67 -14.58 8.95 -21.07
N VAL A 68 -14.66 9.23 -19.78
CA VAL A 68 -15.86 9.74 -19.11
C VAL A 68 -15.61 11.20 -18.71
N PRO A 69 -16.35 12.20 -19.27
CA PRO A 69 -16.03 13.62 -19.08
C PRO A 69 -15.94 14.08 -17.62
N GLU A 70 -16.84 13.58 -16.76
CA GLU A 70 -16.85 13.89 -15.33
C GLU A 70 -15.59 13.35 -14.63
N LEU A 71 -15.23 12.09 -14.90
CA LEU A 71 -14.04 11.47 -14.35
C LEU A 71 -12.77 12.10 -14.91
N ALA A 72 -12.73 12.48 -16.19
CA ALA A 72 -11.61 13.19 -16.79
C ALA A 72 -11.34 14.53 -16.09
N THR A 73 -12.40 15.26 -15.74
CA THR A 73 -12.32 16.53 -15.01
C THR A 73 -11.82 16.32 -13.58
N ALA A 74 -12.30 15.29 -12.89
CA ALA A 74 -11.81 14.94 -11.55
C ALA A 74 -10.33 14.51 -11.60
N PHE A 75 -9.98 13.68 -12.58
CA PHE A 75 -8.65 13.13 -12.76
C PHE A 75 -7.61 14.20 -13.09
N ALA A 76 -7.99 15.25 -13.83
CA ALA A 76 -7.12 16.40 -14.12
C ALA A 76 -6.71 17.20 -12.87
N LYS A 77 -7.44 17.07 -11.76
CA LYS A 77 -7.13 17.74 -10.50
C LYS A 77 -6.21 16.90 -9.60
N ILE A 78 -5.95 15.64 -9.94
CA ILE A 78 -5.07 14.75 -9.18
C ILE A 78 -3.62 15.15 -9.45
N LYS A 79 -2.87 15.40 -8.39
CA LYS A 79 -1.43 15.65 -8.44
C LYS A 79 -0.69 14.33 -8.23
N THR A 80 0.07 13.90 -9.23
CA THR A 80 1.04 12.79 -9.06
C THR A 80 2.25 13.32 -8.31
N LEU A 81 2.55 12.75 -7.14
CA LEU A 81 3.74 13.07 -6.35
C LEU A 81 4.92 12.18 -6.74
N ARG A 82 4.67 10.88 -6.91
CA ARG A 82 5.67 9.89 -7.34
C ARG A 82 4.98 8.70 -7.97
N GLU A 83 5.53 8.16 -9.05
CA GLU A 83 4.99 6.97 -9.71
C GLU A 83 6.15 6.22 -10.38
N GLY A 84 6.21 4.90 -10.24
CA GLY A 84 7.23 4.08 -10.89
C GLY A 84 7.73 2.95 -10.01
N LYS A 85 8.97 2.51 -10.28
CA LYS A 85 9.59 1.39 -9.54
C LYS A 85 10.08 1.83 -8.18
N HIS A 86 9.78 1.03 -7.17
CA HIS A 86 10.27 1.21 -5.79
C HIS A 86 10.99 -0.05 -5.34
N ARG A 87 12.23 0.10 -4.85
CA ARG A 87 13.08 -1.02 -4.45
C ARG A 87 12.83 -1.39 -2.99
N VAL A 88 12.47 -2.64 -2.76
CA VAL A 88 12.31 -3.27 -1.45
C VAL A 88 13.33 -4.41 -1.28
N GLN A 89 13.41 -5.01 -0.10
CA GLN A 89 14.35 -6.10 0.17
C GLN A 89 14.24 -7.26 -0.84
N GLN A 90 13.01 -7.60 -1.24
CA GLN A 90 12.68 -8.71 -2.13
C GLN A 90 12.85 -8.38 -3.63
N GLY A 91 13.15 -7.14 -3.99
CA GLY A 91 13.33 -6.70 -5.38
C GLY A 91 12.63 -5.38 -5.70
N ASN A 92 12.18 -5.22 -6.95
CA ASN A 92 11.50 -4.01 -7.39
C ASN A 92 9.98 -4.25 -7.42
N GLY A 93 9.24 -3.53 -6.59
CA GLY A 93 7.81 -3.34 -6.77
C GLY A 93 7.52 -2.05 -7.54
N SER A 94 6.25 -1.68 -7.57
CA SER A 94 5.75 -0.49 -8.23
C SER A 94 4.94 0.34 -7.23
N GLU A 95 5.15 1.66 -7.20
CA GLU A 95 4.39 2.58 -6.37
C GLU A 95 3.69 3.67 -7.20
N ALA A 96 2.60 4.19 -6.66
CA ALA A 96 1.94 5.38 -7.16
C ALA A 96 1.41 6.20 -5.97
N LEU A 97 1.87 7.44 -5.86
CA LEU A 97 1.59 8.37 -4.78
C LEU A 97 0.84 9.57 -5.35
N PHE A 98 -0.41 9.73 -4.95
CA PHE A 98 -1.27 10.80 -5.43
C PHE A 98 -1.70 11.72 -4.29
N SER A 99 -1.76 13.02 -4.58
CA SER A 99 -2.49 14.01 -3.79
C SER A 99 -3.76 14.37 -4.56
N ARG A 100 -4.91 14.23 -3.91
CA ARG A 100 -6.24 14.38 -4.50
C ARG A 100 -6.98 15.52 -3.80
N PRO A 101 -7.70 16.37 -4.53
CA PRO A 101 -8.57 17.36 -3.90
C PRO A 101 -9.72 16.66 -3.17
N LEU A 102 -10.32 17.36 -2.20
CA LEU A 102 -11.62 16.97 -1.69
C LEU A 102 -12.73 17.35 -2.67
N ASP A 103 -13.75 16.49 -2.75
CA ASP A 103 -14.95 16.79 -3.52
C ASP A 103 -15.82 17.80 -2.78
N GLY A 104 -16.05 18.95 -3.41
CA GLY A 104 -16.95 19.98 -2.87
C GLY A 104 -16.42 20.77 -1.66
N ALA A 105 -15.18 20.54 -1.22
CA ALA A 105 -14.55 21.23 -0.11
C ALA A 105 -13.09 21.62 -0.40
N PRO A 106 -12.56 22.69 0.22
CA PRO A 106 -11.14 23.02 0.13
C PRO A 106 -10.30 21.96 0.86
N GLY A 107 -9.10 21.69 0.33
CA GLY A 107 -8.14 20.76 0.91
C GLY A 107 -7.79 19.60 -0.01
N HIS A 108 -6.91 18.74 0.47
CA HIS A 108 -6.41 17.56 -0.24
C HIS A 108 -6.31 16.35 0.68
N TRP A 109 -6.15 15.18 0.09
CA TRP A 109 -5.86 13.92 0.77
C TRP A 109 -4.93 13.06 -0.08
N HIS A 110 -4.26 12.11 0.54
CA HIS A 110 -3.26 11.28 -0.12
C HIS A 110 -3.79 9.87 -0.36
N GLU A 111 -3.55 9.35 -1.56
CA GLU A 111 -3.76 7.95 -1.93
C GLU A 111 -2.42 7.41 -2.43
N PHE A 112 -1.74 6.69 -1.56
CA PHE A 112 -0.45 6.10 -1.86
C PHE A 112 -0.61 4.59 -1.88
N GLN A 113 -0.07 3.97 -2.92
CA GLN A 113 -0.16 2.53 -3.14
C GLN A 113 1.17 1.99 -3.60
N PHE A 114 1.49 0.78 -3.16
CA PHE A 114 2.60 -0.02 -3.64
C PHE A 114 2.17 -1.46 -3.84
N GLU A 115 2.74 -2.09 -4.86
CA GLU A 115 2.58 -3.51 -5.11
C GLU A 115 3.91 -4.17 -5.46
N TYR A 116 4.17 -5.28 -4.79
CA TYR A 116 5.19 -6.24 -5.16
C TYR A 116 4.52 -7.54 -5.58
N ALA A 117 4.65 -7.85 -6.87
CA ALA A 117 4.14 -9.06 -7.49
C ALA A 117 4.52 -10.35 -6.74
N GLY A 118 5.76 -10.44 -6.25
CA GLY A 118 6.27 -11.68 -5.67
C GLY A 118 6.46 -12.80 -6.69
N LYS A 119 6.65 -14.01 -6.17
CA LYS A 119 6.83 -15.24 -6.93
C LYS A 119 5.87 -16.28 -6.38
N ARG A 120 4.94 -16.73 -7.24
CA ARG A 120 3.94 -17.74 -6.86
C ARG A 120 4.65 -18.99 -6.33
N PHE A 121 4.15 -19.54 -5.22
CA PHE A 121 4.68 -20.72 -4.53
C PHE A 121 6.06 -20.55 -3.88
N ASP A 122 6.59 -19.33 -3.80
CA ASP A 122 7.82 -19.03 -3.06
C ASP A 122 7.44 -18.31 -1.75
N HIS A 123 7.45 -19.03 -0.63
CA HIS A 123 7.12 -18.48 0.69
C HIS A 123 8.09 -17.39 1.16
N ARG A 124 9.26 -17.28 0.52
CA ARG A 124 10.25 -16.23 0.80
C ARG A 124 10.08 -15.02 -0.12
N ASN A 125 9.17 -15.07 -1.09
CA ASN A 125 8.86 -13.97 -1.99
C ASN A 125 7.33 -13.86 -2.23
N PRO A 126 6.51 -13.73 -1.17
CA PRO A 126 5.06 -13.58 -1.35
C PRO A 126 4.73 -12.29 -2.10
N SER A 127 3.59 -12.27 -2.77
CA SER A 127 3.00 -11.01 -3.23
C SER A 127 2.63 -10.18 -2.01
N TRP A 128 2.82 -8.88 -2.08
CA TRP A 128 2.34 -7.97 -1.05
C TRP A 128 2.10 -6.57 -1.58
N ASP A 129 1.18 -5.89 -0.94
CA ASP A 129 0.80 -4.53 -1.22
C ASP A 129 0.84 -3.68 0.06
N ALA A 130 1.05 -2.39 -0.12
CA ALA A 130 0.94 -1.41 0.94
C ALA A 130 0.13 -0.22 0.47
N ALA A 131 -0.67 0.34 1.37
CA ALA A 131 -1.44 1.54 1.11
C ALA A 131 -1.29 2.53 2.27
N LEU A 132 -1.18 3.82 1.95
CA LEU A 132 -1.30 4.91 2.91
C LEU A 132 -2.39 5.85 2.42
N PHE A 133 -3.34 6.14 3.31
CA PHE A 133 -4.41 7.10 3.09
C PHE A 133 -4.34 8.19 4.16
N THR A 134 -4.62 9.44 3.77
CA THR A 134 -4.86 10.54 4.72
C THR A 134 -6.28 11.09 4.58
N GLY A 135 -6.67 12.01 5.47
CA GLY A 135 -8.04 12.53 5.48
C GLY A 135 -9.09 11.47 5.83
N VAL A 136 -8.69 10.43 6.58
CA VAL A 136 -9.55 9.30 6.93
C VAL A 136 -10.48 9.68 8.07
N ALA A 137 -11.78 9.67 7.81
CA ALA A 137 -12.82 9.78 8.84
C ALA A 137 -13.97 8.83 8.51
N HIS A 138 -14.58 8.25 9.53
CA HIS A 138 -15.66 7.24 9.39
C HIS A 138 -15.29 6.09 8.44
N ASP A 139 -14.03 5.62 8.52
CA ASP A 139 -13.45 4.56 7.69
C ASP A 139 -13.48 4.82 6.18
N GLN A 140 -13.53 6.09 5.79
CA GLN A 140 -13.45 6.53 4.41
C GLN A 140 -12.30 7.53 4.25
N ALA A 141 -11.43 7.28 3.26
CA ALA A 141 -10.33 8.16 2.88
C ALA A 141 -10.86 9.40 2.15
N GLY A 142 -10.20 10.56 2.34
CA GLY A 142 -10.63 11.82 1.75
C GLY A 142 -11.97 12.36 2.28
N SER A 143 -12.46 11.85 3.42
CA SER A 143 -13.66 12.35 4.10
C SER A 143 -13.44 13.71 4.75
N VAL A 144 -12.21 13.98 5.16
CA VAL A 144 -11.76 15.26 5.73
C VAL A 144 -10.45 15.69 5.08
N PRO A 145 -10.09 16.98 5.12
CA PRO A 145 -8.78 17.43 4.67
C PRO A 145 -7.65 16.72 5.43
N SER A 146 -6.61 16.34 4.70
CA SER A 146 -5.37 15.80 5.26
C SER A 146 -4.73 16.79 6.22
N GLY A 147 -4.35 16.32 7.40
CA GLY A 147 -3.49 17.06 8.32
C GLY A 147 -2.05 17.19 7.84
N LEU A 148 -1.64 16.37 6.87
CA LEU A 148 -0.29 16.35 6.29
C LEU A 148 -0.20 17.16 5.00
N SER A 149 0.93 17.84 4.81
CA SER A 149 1.39 18.32 3.51
C SER A 149 1.85 17.17 2.61
N ASP A 150 1.98 17.43 1.30
CA ASP A 150 2.49 16.44 0.34
C ASP A 150 3.88 15.90 0.77
N ASP A 151 4.79 16.78 1.21
CA ASP A 151 6.15 16.41 1.59
C ASP A 151 6.16 15.56 2.88
N GLU A 152 5.32 15.90 3.87
CA GLU A 152 5.19 15.12 5.10
C GLU A 152 4.57 13.74 4.85
N ALA A 153 3.57 13.66 3.97
CA ALA A 153 2.96 12.40 3.59
C ALA A 153 3.97 11.49 2.87
N VAL A 154 4.75 12.02 1.94
CA VAL A 154 5.83 11.28 1.26
C VAL A 154 6.91 10.85 2.25
N ALA A 155 7.30 11.70 3.20
CA ALA A 155 8.27 11.35 4.23
C ALA A 155 7.77 10.23 5.17
N LEU A 156 6.49 10.27 5.55
CA LEU A 156 5.85 9.21 6.34
C LEU A 156 5.85 7.88 5.56
N TRP A 157 5.44 7.92 4.29
CA TRP A 157 5.45 6.78 3.39
C TRP A 157 6.84 6.15 3.26
N ASP A 158 7.86 6.96 2.98
CA ASP A 158 9.24 6.47 2.82
C ASP A 158 9.75 5.81 4.10
N ARG A 159 9.42 6.38 5.27
CA ARG A 159 9.81 5.81 6.57
C ARG A 159 9.09 4.49 6.85
N LEU A 160 7.81 4.38 6.53
CA LEU A 160 7.04 3.15 6.67
C LEU A 160 7.56 2.06 5.74
N MET A 161 7.70 2.37 4.44
CA MET A 161 8.19 1.42 3.43
C MET A 161 9.60 0.93 3.72
N ALA A 162 10.50 1.80 4.21
CA ALA A 162 11.85 1.40 4.61
C ALA A 162 11.87 0.47 5.83
N SER A 163 10.81 0.43 6.64
CA SER A 163 10.68 -0.45 7.80
C SER A 163 10.14 -1.84 7.47
N VAL A 164 9.48 -1.99 6.31
CA VAL A 164 8.91 -3.27 5.87
C VAL A 164 10.01 -4.18 5.35
N ARG A 165 10.14 -5.36 5.97
CA ARG A 165 11.12 -6.38 5.58
C ARG A 165 10.63 -7.76 5.91
N LEU A 166 11.08 -8.76 5.16
CA LEU A 166 10.95 -10.15 5.58
C LEU A 166 11.77 -10.37 6.84
N ARG A 167 11.18 -11.09 7.77
CA ARG A 167 11.84 -11.47 9.01
C ARG A 167 12.98 -12.42 8.69
N VAL A 168 14.20 -11.99 9.01
CA VAL A 168 15.40 -12.84 8.91
C VAL A 168 15.45 -13.69 10.17
N VAL A 169 15.28 -15.00 9.98
CA VAL A 169 15.43 -16.02 11.01
C VAL A 169 16.86 -16.57 10.90
N LYS A 170 17.55 -16.69 12.04
CA LYS A 170 18.94 -17.17 12.09
C LYS A 170 19.01 -18.69 12.16
#